data_AF-A0A3E0QM66-F1
#
_entry.id   AF-A0A3E0QM66-F1
#
_cell.length_a   1.000
_cell.length_b   1.000
_cell.length_c   1.000
_cell.angle_alpha   90.00
_cell.angle_beta   90.00
_cell.angle_gamma   90.00
#
_symmetry.space_group_name_H-M   'P 1'
#
loop_
_entity.id
_entity.type
_entity.pdbx_description
1 polymer ?
#
loop_
_entity_poly.entity_id
_entity_poly.type
_entity_poly.pdbx_seq_one_letter_code
_entity_poly.pdbx_strand_id
1 'polypeptide(L)'
;MKTFTRNLVVIAALFISAICHAQLRTSIGIGPLPADNEPVCPVQIFGGGFNTSGYQETDTVPDFTLYDLNGDSMNLSSTLNSGKPILLIAGSYTCPVFRNKIASINNVVNTYDTLISVFVVYTLEAHPDVDISVYSGNVNPTSGNIAAGILYRQPTTYGERKLIAQDLLDSMAINARVLIDGPCNNWWLNYGPAPNNAYLIRPDGVVFAKHGWYDKSPENILCDLDSLLGLNGNCNTSTGGNGTFTYRMLTSNQMTGPQGSTITISGELQNNGGSDIEIIMQRLINDIPSGWSTSLCADVCYQTFEDSVHFILPDGYLQPFHFYFFTSMGLDTGMARVRLMNARNNSNSYTFNVFGRTNGQITSVDESQMQEELFSLYPNPARGFVQIFAKGNSGEKLNLDLLDAQGKIALSHSGILPNSILRIDISDLSPGIYFARLGETVSRLIVR
;
A
#
# COMPACT_ATOMS: atom_id res chain seq x y z
N MET A 1 85.54 4.27 -15.65
CA MET A 1 84.14 3.86 -15.88
C MET A 1 83.86 2.61 -15.06
N LYS A 2 83.14 2.72 -13.94
CA LYS A 2 82.60 1.59 -13.18
C LYS A 2 81.08 1.72 -13.22
N THR A 3 80.42 0.82 -13.94
CA THR A 3 78.96 0.73 -14.05
C THR A 3 78.40 0.00 -12.84
N PHE A 4 77.57 0.69 -12.05
CA PHE A 4 76.78 0.11 -10.97
C PHE A 4 75.39 -0.24 -11.52
N THR A 5 75.07 -1.52 -11.60
CA THR A 5 73.71 -2.01 -11.89
C THR A 5 72.91 -2.03 -10.58
N ARG A 6 71.93 -1.14 -10.45
CA ARG A 6 70.93 -1.17 -9.37
C ARG A 6 69.87 -2.22 -9.70
N ASN A 7 69.83 -3.29 -8.92
CA ASN A 7 68.69 -4.21 -8.91
C ASN A 7 67.49 -3.51 -8.26
N LEU A 8 66.44 -3.28 -9.05
CA LEU A 8 65.17 -2.76 -8.59
C LEU A 8 64.36 -3.94 -8.03
N VAL A 9 64.27 -4.05 -6.71
CA VAL A 9 63.35 -4.99 -6.05
C VAL A 9 61.96 -4.37 -6.09
N VAL A 10 61.09 -4.89 -6.95
CA VAL A 10 59.66 -4.55 -6.96
C VAL A 10 58.99 -5.35 -5.84
N ILE A 11 58.68 -4.69 -4.73
CA ILE A 11 57.83 -5.24 -3.68
C ILE A 11 56.39 -5.14 -4.18
N ALA A 12 55.84 -6.25 -4.65
CA ALA A 12 54.41 -6.36 -4.93
C ALA A 12 53.66 -6.36 -3.60
N ALA A 13 53.05 -5.24 -3.25
CA ALA A 13 52.11 -5.16 -2.13
C ALA A 13 50.84 -5.92 -2.53
N LEU A 14 50.70 -7.15 -2.04
CA LEU A 14 49.42 -7.87 -2.03
C LEU A 14 48.48 -7.11 -1.09
N PHE A 15 47.61 -6.26 -1.64
CA PHE A 15 46.40 -5.83 -0.96
C PHE A 15 45.48 -7.04 -0.84
N ILE A 16 45.62 -7.79 0.25
CA ILE A 16 44.60 -8.73 0.68
C ILE A 16 43.43 -7.85 1.13
N SER A 17 42.46 -7.63 0.25
CA SER A 17 41.15 -7.12 0.68
C SER A 17 40.59 -8.17 1.64
N ALA A 18 40.62 -7.89 2.94
CA ALA A 18 39.92 -8.71 3.91
C ALA A 18 38.44 -8.68 3.51
N ILE A 19 37.94 -9.78 2.94
CA ILE A 19 36.51 -9.98 2.73
C ILE A 19 35.92 -10.13 4.12
N CYS A 20 35.51 -9.01 4.71
CA CYS A 20 34.79 -8.99 5.97
C CYS A 20 33.46 -9.70 5.71
N HIS A 21 33.31 -10.90 6.26
CA HIS A 21 32.05 -11.63 6.14
C HIS A 21 30.99 -10.89 6.96
N ALA A 22 29.76 -10.81 6.46
CA ALA A 22 28.67 -10.15 7.18
C ALA A 22 28.48 -10.78 8.57
N GLN A 23 28.67 -10.00 9.63
CA GLN A 23 28.47 -10.46 11.01
C GLN A 23 27.02 -10.23 11.42
N LEU A 24 26.11 -11.06 10.92
CA LEU A 24 24.67 -10.94 11.19
C LEU A 24 24.28 -11.42 12.59
N ARG A 25 23.15 -10.95 13.11
CA ARG A 25 22.50 -11.53 14.30
C ARG A 25 21.96 -12.93 13.98
N THR A 26 21.62 -13.68 15.02
CA THR A 26 21.02 -15.03 14.90
C THR A 26 19.86 -15.02 13.90
N SER A 27 19.81 -16.04 13.04
CA SER A 27 18.80 -16.11 12.00
C SER A 27 17.39 -16.11 12.56
N ILE A 28 16.51 -15.33 11.92
CA ILE A 28 15.07 -15.26 12.25
C ILE A 28 14.23 -16.31 11.51
N GLY A 29 14.84 -17.18 10.70
CA GLY A 29 14.15 -18.17 9.86
C GLY A 29 14.31 -17.89 8.37
N ILE A 30 13.73 -18.67 7.45
CA ILE A 30 12.60 -19.63 7.55
C ILE A 30 12.97 -21.11 7.35
N GLY A 31 14.26 -21.45 7.29
CA GLY A 31 14.70 -22.84 7.10
C GLY A 31 14.38 -23.35 5.69
N PRO A 32 13.78 -24.54 5.51
CA PRO A 32 13.37 -25.07 4.19
C PRO A 32 12.16 -24.33 3.61
N LEU A 33 11.90 -24.53 2.32
CA LEU A 33 10.71 -23.99 1.63
C LEU A 33 9.43 -24.46 2.35
N PRO A 34 8.56 -23.55 2.82
CA PRO A 34 7.30 -23.92 3.46
C PRO A 34 6.36 -24.65 2.50
N ALA A 35 5.55 -25.56 3.04
CA ALA A 35 4.56 -26.27 2.25
C ALA A 35 3.36 -25.36 1.95
N ASP A 36 2.72 -25.50 0.78
CA ASP A 36 1.58 -24.66 0.39
C ASP A 36 0.39 -24.77 1.37
N ASN A 37 0.23 -25.89 2.07
CA ASN A 37 -0.81 -26.10 3.07
C ASN A 37 -0.41 -25.65 4.48
N GLU A 38 0.79 -25.11 4.68
CA GLU A 38 1.25 -24.65 5.99
C GLU A 38 0.43 -23.42 6.43
N PRO A 39 -0.17 -23.45 7.64
CA PRO A 39 -1.04 -22.38 8.09
C PRO A 39 -0.24 -21.10 8.39
N VAL A 40 -0.79 -19.97 7.98
CA VAL A 40 -0.27 -18.65 8.35
C VAL A 40 -0.56 -18.41 9.83
N CYS A 41 0.47 -18.06 10.61
CA CYS A 41 0.28 -17.75 12.02
C CYS A 41 -0.66 -16.55 12.20
N PRO A 42 -1.48 -16.52 13.27
CA PRO A 42 -2.29 -15.34 13.59
C PRO A 42 -1.42 -14.09 13.75
N VAL A 43 -1.88 -12.98 13.18
CA VAL A 43 -1.18 -11.70 13.26
C VAL A 43 -1.94 -10.76 14.17
N GLN A 44 -1.19 -10.05 15.02
CA GLN A 44 -1.74 -9.01 15.88
C GLN A 44 -1.77 -7.67 15.15
N ILE A 45 -2.77 -6.85 15.46
CA ILE A 45 -2.82 -5.47 15.00
C ILE A 45 -1.56 -4.76 15.49
N PHE A 46 -0.84 -4.14 14.56
CA PHE A 46 0.31 -3.33 14.86
C PHE A 46 -0.10 -1.85 14.87
N GLY A 47 -0.16 -1.27 16.07
CA GLY A 47 -0.46 0.15 16.29
C GLY A 47 0.79 1.00 16.56
N GLY A 48 1.99 0.57 16.14
CA GLY A 48 3.23 1.32 16.31
C GLY A 48 3.62 2.14 15.08
N GLY A 49 4.65 2.98 15.21
CA GLY A 49 5.17 3.81 14.12
C GLY A 49 6.07 3.03 13.17
N PHE A 50 5.86 3.16 11.85
CA PHE A 50 6.65 2.45 10.84
C PHE A 50 8.11 2.93 10.75
N ASN A 51 8.37 4.18 11.14
CA ASN A 51 9.71 4.73 11.24
C ASN A 51 10.48 4.20 12.46
N THR A 52 9.77 3.91 13.55
CA THR A 52 10.38 3.50 14.82
C THR A 52 10.39 1.98 15.03
N SER A 53 9.67 1.22 14.20
CA SER A 53 9.63 -0.23 14.22
C SER A 53 10.77 -0.89 13.42
N GLY A 54 11.11 -2.13 13.78
CA GLY A 54 12.18 -2.89 13.15
C GLY A 54 13.57 -2.33 13.46
N TYR A 55 14.56 -2.69 12.63
CA TYR A 55 15.93 -2.21 12.80
C TYR A 55 16.09 -0.75 12.39
N GLN A 56 17.01 -0.06 13.05
CA GLN A 56 17.34 1.34 12.79
C GLN A 56 18.71 1.44 12.12
N GLU A 57 19.06 2.61 11.61
CA GLU A 57 20.42 2.87 11.12
C GLU A 57 21.47 2.46 12.15
N THR A 58 22.59 1.92 11.69
CA THR A 58 23.67 1.35 12.52
C THR A 58 23.37 0.02 13.22
N ASP A 59 22.12 -0.47 13.20
CA ASP A 59 21.84 -1.82 13.66
C ASP A 59 22.40 -2.88 12.71
N THR A 60 23.01 -3.92 13.29
CA THR A 60 23.24 -5.19 12.62
C THR A 60 21.93 -5.98 12.53
N VAL A 61 21.58 -6.46 11.34
CA VAL A 61 20.34 -7.24 11.12
C VAL A 61 20.56 -8.75 11.31
N PRO A 62 19.52 -9.55 11.60
CA PRO A 62 19.62 -11.00 11.64
C PRO A 62 19.72 -11.62 10.25
N ASP A 63 20.26 -12.83 10.17
CA ASP A 63 20.20 -13.60 8.93
C ASP A 63 18.78 -14.12 8.65
N PHE A 64 18.45 -14.31 7.38
CA PHE A 64 17.24 -15.00 6.97
C PHE A 64 17.44 -15.70 5.64
N THR A 65 16.63 -16.72 5.40
CA THR A 65 16.42 -17.28 4.06
C THR A 65 15.00 -16.96 3.65
N LEU A 66 14.71 -16.61 2.40
CA LEU A 66 13.34 -16.51 1.86
C LEU A 66 13.30 -17.17 0.48
N TYR A 67 12.10 -17.41 -0.06
CA TYR A 67 11.90 -18.06 -1.36
C TYR A 67 11.03 -17.21 -2.28
N ASP A 68 11.28 -17.28 -3.59
CA ASP A 68 10.35 -16.75 -4.59
C ASP A 68 9.30 -17.80 -4.99
N LEU A 69 8.43 -17.46 -5.95
CA LEU A 69 7.36 -18.35 -6.43
C LEU A 69 7.86 -19.63 -7.09
N ASN A 70 9.08 -19.64 -7.63
CA ASN A 70 9.70 -20.84 -8.20
C ASN A 70 10.29 -21.75 -7.13
N GLY A 71 10.32 -21.31 -5.88
CA GLY A 71 10.97 -22.02 -4.77
C GLY A 71 12.48 -21.83 -4.74
N ASP A 72 13.02 -20.88 -5.50
CA ASP A 72 14.44 -20.55 -5.44
C ASP A 72 14.72 -19.76 -4.15
N SER A 73 15.75 -20.15 -3.42
CA SER A 73 16.11 -19.47 -2.16
C SER A 73 16.92 -18.19 -2.37
N MET A 74 16.80 -17.26 -1.43
CA MET A 74 17.75 -16.19 -1.16
C MET A 74 18.09 -16.22 0.32
N ASN A 75 19.37 -16.35 0.67
CA ASN A 75 19.85 -16.20 2.05
C ASN A 75 20.62 -14.89 2.18
N LEU A 76 20.31 -14.09 3.22
CA LEU A 76 20.85 -12.76 3.39
C LEU A 76 22.37 -12.78 3.54
N SER A 77 22.92 -13.61 4.43
CA SER A 77 24.37 -13.75 4.64
C SER A 77 25.11 -14.08 3.34
N SER A 78 24.66 -15.12 2.63
CA SER A 78 25.28 -15.54 1.37
C SER A 78 25.21 -14.46 0.29
N THR A 79 24.14 -13.67 0.26
CA THR A 79 23.94 -12.60 -0.71
C THR A 79 24.85 -11.40 -0.39
N LEU A 80 24.96 -11.01 0.89
CA LEU A 80 25.88 -9.95 1.33
C LEU A 80 27.35 -10.31 1.10
N ASN A 81 27.70 -11.59 1.21
CA ASN A 81 29.06 -12.08 0.93
C ASN A 81 29.48 -11.93 -0.55
N SER A 82 28.55 -11.58 -1.46
CA SER A 82 28.89 -11.14 -2.82
C SER A 82 29.59 -9.77 -2.87
N GLY A 83 29.59 -9.03 -1.75
CA GLY A 83 30.18 -7.70 -1.62
C GLY A 83 29.26 -6.55 -2.03
N LYS A 84 28.02 -6.85 -2.47
CA LYS A 84 27.03 -5.83 -2.85
C LYS A 84 26.13 -5.45 -1.67
N PRO A 85 25.80 -4.16 -1.47
CA PRO A 85 24.69 -3.77 -0.61
C PRO A 85 23.38 -4.39 -1.08
N ILE A 86 22.42 -4.51 -0.15
CA ILE A 86 21.09 -5.05 -0.43
C ILE A 86 20.03 -4.01 -0.09
N LEU A 87 19.10 -3.79 -1.02
CA LEU A 87 17.85 -3.08 -0.78
C LEU A 87 16.72 -4.10 -0.61
N LEU A 88 16.09 -4.09 0.56
CA LEU A 88 14.88 -4.86 0.86
C LEU A 88 13.69 -3.92 0.95
N ILE A 89 12.59 -4.26 0.28
CA ILE A 89 11.35 -3.46 0.26
C ILE A 89 10.17 -4.36 0.62
N ALA A 90 9.41 -4.03 1.66
CA ALA A 90 8.18 -4.75 1.95
C ALA A 90 7.07 -4.40 0.96
N GLY A 91 6.19 -5.34 0.66
CA GLY A 91 5.02 -5.07 -0.16
C GLY A 91 3.94 -6.13 -0.02
N SER A 92 2.74 -5.79 -0.48
CA SER A 92 1.62 -6.71 -0.71
C SER A 92 0.71 -6.16 -1.80
N TYR A 93 -0.08 -7.03 -2.43
CA TYR A 93 -0.85 -6.65 -3.61
C TYR A 93 -1.94 -5.61 -3.28
N THR A 94 -2.60 -5.79 -2.13
CA THR A 94 -3.61 -4.84 -1.65
C THR A 94 -3.02 -3.52 -1.13
N CYS A 95 -1.69 -3.33 -1.07
CA CYS A 95 -1.09 -2.06 -0.66
C CYS A 95 -0.97 -1.08 -1.85
N PRO A 96 -1.78 -0.01 -1.95
CA PRO A 96 -1.67 0.93 -3.08
C PRO A 96 -0.35 1.69 -3.05
N VAL A 97 0.19 1.96 -1.85
CA VAL A 97 1.47 2.66 -1.68
C VAL A 97 2.61 1.85 -2.32
N PHE A 98 2.66 0.55 -2.07
CA PHE A 98 3.62 -0.36 -2.69
C PHE A 98 3.46 -0.38 -4.22
N ARG A 99 2.24 -0.61 -4.71
CA ARG A 99 1.96 -0.65 -6.15
C ARG A 99 2.38 0.63 -6.86
N ASN A 100 2.12 1.80 -6.26
CA ASN A 100 2.51 3.10 -6.80
C ASN A 100 4.04 3.33 -6.81
N LYS A 101 4.81 2.55 -6.05
CA LYS A 101 6.27 2.63 -5.99
C LYS A 101 6.99 1.67 -6.93
N ILE A 102 6.29 0.77 -7.62
CA ILE A 102 6.92 -0.20 -8.55
C ILE A 102 7.77 0.49 -9.62
N ALA A 103 7.32 1.63 -10.17
CA ALA A 103 8.14 2.40 -11.11
C ALA A 103 9.46 2.91 -10.49
N SER A 104 9.43 3.36 -9.22
CA SER A 104 10.63 3.76 -8.48
C SER A 104 11.54 2.55 -8.20
N ILE A 105 10.98 1.40 -7.81
CA ILE A 105 11.73 0.14 -7.60
C ILE A 105 12.43 -0.27 -8.90
N ASN A 106 11.71 -0.27 -10.02
CA ASN A 106 12.29 -0.60 -11.32
C ASN A 106 13.36 0.40 -11.75
N ASN A 107 13.18 1.68 -11.44
CA ASN A 107 14.20 2.69 -11.67
C ASN A 107 15.49 2.39 -10.88
N VAL A 108 15.37 2.00 -9.61
CA VAL A 108 16.50 1.59 -8.79
C VAL A 108 17.20 0.37 -9.39
N VAL A 109 16.45 -0.67 -9.76
CA VAL A 109 17.03 -1.85 -10.44
C VAL A 109 17.78 -1.43 -11.69
N ASN A 110 17.17 -0.65 -12.58
CA ASN A 110 17.80 -0.25 -13.84
C ASN A 110 19.03 0.66 -13.64
N THR A 111 19.02 1.52 -12.62
CA THR A 111 20.09 2.49 -12.37
C THR A 111 21.28 1.85 -11.65
N TYR A 112 21.03 0.87 -10.76
CA TYR A 112 22.04 0.31 -9.85
C TYR A 112 22.24 -1.22 -9.98
N ASP A 113 21.72 -1.88 -11.03
CA ASP A 113 21.70 -3.35 -11.24
C ASP A 113 23.01 -4.09 -10.89
N THR A 114 24.14 -3.50 -11.25
CA THR A 114 25.46 -4.11 -11.02
C THR A 114 26.06 -3.81 -9.66
N LEU A 115 25.55 -2.79 -8.95
CA LEU A 115 26.12 -2.24 -7.73
C LEU A 115 25.43 -2.74 -6.46
N ILE A 116 24.13 -3.03 -6.52
CA ILE A 116 23.34 -3.52 -5.38
C ILE A 116 22.54 -4.76 -5.76
N SER A 117 22.01 -5.46 -4.77
CA SER A 117 20.93 -6.45 -4.99
C SER A 117 19.62 -5.86 -4.47
N VAL A 118 18.53 -5.99 -5.25
CA VAL A 118 17.21 -5.43 -4.89
C VAL A 118 16.22 -6.57 -4.76
N PHE A 119 15.51 -6.61 -3.63
CA PHE A 119 14.46 -7.59 -3.39
C PHE A 119 13.21 -6.91 -2.84
N VAL A 120 12.06 -7.37 -3.32
CA VAL A 120 10.77 -7.12 -2.65
C VAL A 120 10.48 -8.32 -1.76
N VAL A 121 10.05 -8.06 -0.52
CA VAL A 121 9.55 -9.10 0.38
C VAL A 121 8.02 -8.97 0.46
N TYR A 122 7.33 -9.94 -0.12
CA TYR A 122 5.88 -10.07 -0.10
C TYR A 122 5.42 -10.50 1.30
N THR A 123 4.64 -9.64 1.95
CA THR A 123 4.20 -9.80 3.34
C THR A 123 2.66 -9.87 3.41
N LEU A 124 2.09 -9.41 4.53
CA LEU A 124 0.65 -9.45 4.79
C LEU A 124 -0.09 -8.43 3.91
N GLU A 125 -1.33 -8.77 3.54
CA GLU A 125 -2.20 -7.83 2.84
C GLU A 125 -2.46 -6.61 3.71
N ALA A 126 -2.12 -5.44 3.17
CA ALA A 126 -2.28 -4.18 3.89
C ALA A 126 -3.74 -3.74 3.97
N HIS A 127 -4.51 -4.02 2.91
CA HIS A 127 -5.92 -3.64 2.79
C HIS A 127 -6.74 -4.84 2.33
N PRO A 128 -6.86 -5.88 3.17
CA PRO A 128 -7.72 -7.01 2.85
C PRO A 128 -9.19 -6.55 2.76
N ASP A 129 -9.98 -7.26 1.98
CA ASP A 129 -11.35 -6.86 1.61
C ASP A 129 -12.30 -6.84 2.80
N VAL A 130 -12.54 -8.01 3.39
CA VAL A 130 -13.48 -8.19 4.52
C VAL A 130 -12.77 -8.41 5.86
N ASP A 131 -11.46 -8.61 5.83
CA ASP A 131 -10.67 -8.84 7.04
C ASP A 131 -10.12 -7.53 7.59
N ILE A 132 -9.71 -7.55 8.85
CA ILE A 132 -9.11 -6.38 9.50
C ILE A 132 -7.71 -6.15 8.95
N SER A 133 -7.41 -4.93 8.52
CA SER A 133 -6.06 -4.51 8.22
C SER A 133 -5.21 -4.53 9.50
N VAL A 134 -4.10 -5.26 9.47
CA VAL A 134 -3.14 -5.34 10.58
C VAL A 134 -2.53 -3.98 10.94
N TYR A 135 -2.61 -3.02 10.03
CA TYR A 135 -2.02 -1.68 10.18
C TYR A 135 -3.01 -0.62 10.64
N SER A 136 -4.32 -0.86 10.56
CA SER A 136 -5.33 0.13 10.97
C SER A 136 -6.28 -0.38 12.05
N GLY A 137 -6.34 -1.69 12.27
CA GLY A 137 -7.33 -2.32 13.14
C GLY A 137 -8.76 -2.28 12.59
N ASN A 138 -8.95 -1.84 11.34
CA ASN A 138 -10.25 -1.69 10.71
C ASN A 138 -10.31 -2.43 9.36
N VAL A 139 -11.52 -2.77 8.92
CA VAL A 139 -11.79 -3.23 7.55
C VAL A 139 -11.75 -2.02 6.62
N ASN A 140 -10.78 -1.99 5.71
CA ASN A 140 -10.61 -0.88 4.78
C ASN A 140 -9.88 -1.34 3.50
N PRO A 141 -10.59 -1.93 2.53
CA PRO A 141 -10.02 -2.29 1.24
C PRO A 141 -9.47 -1.11 0.44
N THR A 142 -9.83 0.14 0.77
CA THR A 142 -9.64 1.34 -0.07
C THR A 142 -10.50 1.35 -1.34
N SER A 143 -10.94 2.55 -1.74
CA SER A 143 -11.70 2.75 -2.98
C SER A 143 -10.90 2.38 -4.23
N GLY A 144 -9.58 2.60 -4.21
CA GLY A 144 -8.69 2.27 -5.33
C GLY A 144 -8.60 0.77 -5.60
N ASN A 145 -8.54 -0.06 -4.54
CA ASN A 145 -8.54 -1.51 -4.72
C ASN A 145 -9.91 -2.01 -5.19
N ILE A 146 -11.01 -1.49 -4.65
CA ILE A 146 -12.37 -1.82 -5.11
C ILE A 146 -12.51 -1.54 -6.60
N ALA A 147 -12.11 -0.34 -7.05
CA ALA A 147 -12.19 0.06 -8.45
C ALA A 147 -11.30 -0.82 -9.36
N ALA A 148 -10.15 -1.29 -8.85
CA ALA A 148 -9.21 -2.12 -9.58
C ALA A 148 -9.52 -3.63 -9.50
N GLY A 149 -10.52 -4.05 -8.71
CA GLY A 149 -10.81 -5.47 -8.45
C GLY A 149 -9.73 -6.18 -7.63
N ILE A 150 -8.90 -5.46 -6.88
CA ILE A 150 -7.83 -6.00 -6.04
C ILE A 150 -8.42 -6.29 -4.64
N LEU A 151 -9.32 -7.26 -4.59
CA LEU A 151 -10.07 -7.61 -3.38
C LEU A 151 -9.67 -9.00 -2.89
N TYR A 152 -8.70 -9.02 -1.98
CA TYR A 152 -8.17 -10.25 -1.40
C TYR A 152 -8.43 -10.29 0.09
N ARG A 153 -8.67 -11.49 0.61
CA ARG A 153 -8.67 -11.77 2.05
C ARG A 153 -7.23 -11.94 2.53
N GLN A 154 -7.04 -11.87 3.85
CA GLN A 154 -5.76 -12.27 4.42
C GLN A 154 -5.54 -13.78 4.17
N PRO A 155 -4.38 -14.19 3.63
CA PRO A 155 -4.12 -15.59 3.37
C PRO A 155 -4.01 -16.36 4.68
N THR A 156 -4.68 -17.51 4.73
CA THR A 156 -4.69 -18.44 5.86
C THR A 156 -3.65 -19.55 5.71
N THR A 157 -3.09 -19.71 4.51
CA THR A 157 -2.01 -20.66 4.21
C THR A 157 -0.89 -20.02 3.37
N TYR A 158 0.29 -20.64 3.37
CA TYR A 158 1.42 -20.20 2.54
C TYR A 158 1.09 -20.25 1.04
N GLY A 159 0.34 -21.28 0.60
CA GLY A 159 -0.12 -21.43 -0.78
C GLY A 159 -1.06 -20.31 -1.20
N GLU A 160 -2.01 -19.92 -0.33
CA GLU A 160 -2.86 -18.75 -0.60
C GLU A 160 -2.03 -17.47 -0.73
N ARG A 161 -1.02 -17.26 0.11
CA ARG A 161 -0.11 -16.10 -0.02
C ARG A 161 0.63 -16.12 -1.36
N LYS A 162 1.12 -17.29 -1.79
CA LYS A 162 1.77 -17.47 -3.09
C LYS A 162 0.84 -17.14 -4.25
N LEU A 163 -0.43 -17.54 -4.18
CA LEU A 163 -1.42 -17.23 -5.22
C LEU A 163 -1.62 -15.71 -5.37
N ILE A 164 -1.77 -14.98 -4.27
CA ILE A 164 -1.92 -13.51 -4.34
C ILE A 164 -0.63 -12.85 -4.85
N ALA A 165 0.55 -13.35 -4.45
CA ALA A 165 1.82 -12.89 -4.97
C ALA A 165 2.00 -13.17 -6.47
N GLN A 166 1.46 -14.28 -6.98
CA GLN A 166 1.40 -14.57 -8.41
C GLN A 166 0.50 -13.56 -9.13
N ASP A 167 -0.69 -13.27 -8.61
CA ASP A 167 -1.60 -12.28 -9.19
C ASP A 167 -0.98 -10.86 -9.24
N LEU A 168 -0.18 -10.50 -8.22
CA LEU A 168 0.63 -9.28 -8.25
C LEU A 168 1.62 -9.30 -9.44
N LEU A 169 2.40 -10.36 -9.59
CA LEU A 169 3.42 -10.45 -10.65
C LEU A 169 2.83 -10.55 -12.06
N ASP A 170 1.64 -11.15 -12.19
CA ASP A 170 0.92 -11.23 -13.46
C ASP A 170 0.33 -9.86 -13.87
N SER A 171 0.01 -9.02 -12.89
CA SER A 171 -0.59 -7.71 -13.13
C SER A 171 0.40 -6.55 -13.18
N MET A 172 1.59 -6.71 -12.57
CA MET A 172 2.55 -5.63 -12.41
C MET A 172 3.97 -6.07 -12.78
N ALA A 173 4.61 -5.32 -13.67
CA ALA A 173 6.00 -5.55 -14.05
C ALA A 173 6.94 -5.08 -12.93
N ILE A 174 7.40 -6.01 -12.09
CA ILE A 174 8.38 -5.76 -11.03
C ILE A 174 9.72 -6.37 -11.47
N ASN A 175 10.73 -5.54 -11.66
CA ASN A 175 12.06 -5.98 -12.10
C ASN A 175 12.89 -6.57 -10.95
N ALA A 176 12.58 -6.18 -9.71
CA ALA A 176 13.20 -6.76 -8.52
C ALA A 176 12.66 -8.18 -8.28
N ARG A 177 13.52 -9.07 -7.79
CA ARG A 177 13.09 -10.41 -7.38
C ARG A 177 12.16 -10.32 -6.18
N VAL A 178 11.00 -10.97 -6.26
CA VAL A 178 10.00 -10.99 -5.19
C VAL A 178 10.15 -12.27 -4.35
N LEU A 179 10.47 -12.10 -3.07
CA LEU A 179 10.60 -13.14 -2.06
C LEU A 179 9.35 -13.13 -1.18
N ILE A 180 8.93 -14.29 -0.67
CA ILE A 180 7.67 -14.43 0.08
C ILE A 180 8.00 -14.72 1.53
N ASP A 181 7.50 -13.86 2.44
CA ASP A 181 7.67 -14.05 3.88
C ASP A 181 7.04 -15.38 4.33
N GLY A 182 7.61 -15.99 5.37
CA GLY A 182 7.19 -17.28 5.88
C GLY A 182 5.78 -17.26 6.49
N PRO A 183 5.19 -18.45 6.73
CA PRO A 183 3.84 -18.57 7.28
C PRO A 183 3.65 -17.81 8.60
N CYS A 184 4.70 -17.69 9.42
CA CYS A 184 4.64 -16.99 10.69
C CYS A 184 5.16 -15.56 10.68
N ASN A 185 5.29 -14.96 9.48
CA ASN A 185 5.60 -13.55 9.28
C ASN A 185 6.92 -13.13 9.95
N ASN A 186 7.89 -14.05 9.99
CA ASN A 186 9.14 -13.86 10.70
C ASN A 186 9.89 -12.63 10.19
N TRP A 187 9.90 -12.41 8.87
CA TRP A 187 10.55 -11.24 8.31
C TRP A 187 9.80 -9.97 8.70
N TRP A 188 8.48 -9.92 8.49
CA TRP A 188 7.64 -8.77 8.84
C TRP A 188 7.71 -8.40 10.33
N LEU A 189 7.73 -9.38 11.24
CA LEU A 189 7.85 -9.15 12.68
C LEU A 189 9.19 -8.53 13.10
N ASN A 190 10.28 -8.80 12.37
CA ASN A 190 11.63 -8.39 12.75
C ASN A 190 12.14 -7.17 11.98
N TYR A 191 11.92 -7.15 10.66
CA TYR A 191 12.25 -6.03 9.79
C TYR A 191 11.15 -4.95 9.81
N GLY A 192 10.34 -4.91 10.87
CA GLY A 192 9.36 -3.86 11.08
C GLY A 192 7.99 -4.19 10.49
N PRO A 193 6.98 -4.36 11.35
CA PRO A 193 5.59 -4.38 10.93
C PRO A 193 5.21 -3.11 10.16
N ALA A 194 5.30 -3.16 8.83
CA ALA A 194 4.94 -2.07 7.95
C ALA A 194 4.48 -2.62 6.59
N PRO A 195 3.62 -1.89 5.84
CA PRO A 195 3.10 -2.36 4.56
C PRO A 195 4.08 -2.15 3.40
N ASN A 196 4.99 -1.17 3.52
CA ASN A 196 5.92 -0.78 2.47
C ASN A 196 7.13 -0.04 3.06
N ASN A 197 7.76 -0.60 4.09
CA ASN A 197 9.04 -0.07 4.56
C ASN A 197 10.19 -0.58 3.68
N ALA A 198 11.38 0.01 3.85
CA ALA A 198 12.57 -0.48 3.17
C ALA A 198 13.83 -0.34 4.02
N TYR A 199 14.80 -1.20 3.70
CA TYR A 199 16.12 -1.25 4.31
C TYR A 199 17.19 -1.26 3.24
N LEU A 200 18.12 -0.30 3.32
CA LEU A 200 19.37 -0.37 2.59
C LEU A 200 20.45 -0.90 3.55
N ILE A 201 21.00 -2.06 3.24
CA ILE A 201 21.88 -2.84 4.13
C ILE A 201 23.27 -2.92 3.48
N ARG A 202 24.30 -2.54 4.25
CA ARG A 202 25.70 -2.64 3.83
C ARG A 202 26.14 -4.10 3.72
N PRO A 203 27.21 -4.41 2.93
CA PRO A 203 27.77 -5.75 2.83
C PRO A 203 28.19 -6.38 4.17
N ASP A 204 28.45 -5.57 5.20
CA ASP A 204 28.78 -6.02 6.55
C ASP A 204 27.54 -6.45 7.39
N GLY A 205 26.33 -6.28 6.85
CA GLY A 205 25.08 -6.61 7.52
C GLY A 205 24.51 -5.49 8.40
N VAL A 206 25.06 -4.28 8.33
CA VAL A 206 24.56 -3.12 9.08
C VAL A 206 23.61 -2.28 8.23
N VAL A 207 22.50 -1.84 8.82
CA VAL A 207 21.56 -0.91 8.18
C VAL A 207 22.27 0.42 7.90
N PHE A 208 22.30 0.80 6.62
CA PHE A 208 22.74 2.12 6.17
C PHE A 208 21.61 3.14 6.28
N ALA A 209 20.43 2.80 5.74
CA ALA A 209 19.25 3.66 5.76
C ALA A 209 17.98 2.83 6.01
N LYS A 210 17.06 3.42 6.77
CA LYS A 210 15.73 2.86 7.06
C LYS A 210 14.66 3.82 6.56
N HIS A 211 13.76 3.31 5.72
CA HIS A 211 12.55 4.01 5.31
C HIS A 211 11.35 3.41 6.04
N GLY A 212 10.55 4.19 6.79
CA GLY A 212 9.23 3.73 7.25
C GLY A 212 8.23 3.53 6.11
N TRP A 213 8.43 4.29 5.04
CA TRP A 213 7.75 4.17 3.77
C TRP A 213 8.79 4.30 2.66
N TYR A 214 8.90 3.28 1.82
CA TYR A 214 9.88 3.25 0.74
C TYR A 214 9.78 4.50 -0.12
N ASP A 215 10.93 5.16 -0.30
CA ASP A 215 11.11 6.31 -1.18
C ASP A 215 10.04 7.39 -0.99
N LYS A 216 9.80 7.78 0.26
CA LYS A 216 8.82 8.78 0.65
C LYS A 216 9.52 9.89 1.42
N SER A 217 9.25 11.13 1.07
CA SER A 217 9.82 12.30 1.76
C SER A 217 9.56 12.24 3.28
N PRO A 218 10.57 12.59 4.11
CA PRO A 218 11.88 13.14 3.73
C PRO A 218 12.90 12.15 3.18
N GLU A 219 12.68 10.85 3.31
CA GLU A 219 13.58 9.82 2.79
C GLU A 219 13.56 9.76 1.25
N ASN A 220 14.72 9.53 0.63
CA ASN A 220 14.86 9.42 -0.83
C ASN A 220 15.87 8.32 -1.15
N ILE A 221 15.38 7.25 -1.79
CA ILE A 221 16.20 6.04 -1.97
C ILE A 221 17.39 6.28 -2.90
N LEU A 222 17.25 7.13 -3.92
CA LEU A 222 18.34 7.45 -4.85
C LEU A 222 19.45 8.23 -4.13
N CYS A 223 19.08 9.11 -3.20
CA CYS A 223 20.03 9.83 -2.37
C CYS A 223 20.78 8.92 -1.40
N ASP A 224 20.08 7.97 -0.77
CA ASP A 224 20.73 7.02 0.13
C ASP A 224 21.65 6.06 -0.64
N LEU A 225 21.26 5.62 -1.83
CA LEU A 225 22.09 4.79 -2.71
C LEU A 225 23.32 5.53 -3.22
N ASP A 226 23.16 6.77 -3.71
CA ASP A 226 24.30 7.58 -4.15
C ASP A 226 25.27 7.82 -2.99
N SER A 227 24.76 8.16 -1.80
CA SER A 227 25.55 8.36 -0.59
C SER A 227 26.32 7.10 -0.18
N LEU A 228 25.64 5.94 -0.13
CA LEU A 228 26.27 4.67 0.22
C LEU A 228 27.35 4.25 -0.77
N LEU A 229 27.12 4.47 -2.06
CA LEU A 229 28.01 4.05 -3.14
C LEU A 229 29.09 5.10 -3.49
N GLY A 230 29.04 6.29 -2.87
CA GLY A 230 29.93 7.41 -3.19
C GLY A 230 29.73 7.96 -4.60
N LEU A 231 28.51 7.86 -5.14
CA LEU A 231 28.13 8.38 -6.44
C LEU A 231 27.59 9.81 -6.31
N ASN A 232 27.64 10.57 -7.40
CA ASN A 232 27.02 11.90 -7.49
C ASN A 232 26.16 11.96 -8.76
N GLY A 233 24.86 12.24 -8.62
CA GLY A 233 24.05 12.74 -9.73
C GLY A 233 22.69 12.07 -9.95
N ASN A 234 22.35 10.99 -9.25
CA ASN A 234 21.02 10.37 -9.34
C ASN A 234 20.09 10.87 -8.23
N CYS A 235 20.64 11.30 -7.11
CA CYS A 235 19.92 11.95 -6.03
C CYS A 235 19.22 13.23 -6.52
N ASN A 236 17.89 13.21 -6.56
CA ASN A 236 17.05 14.36 -6.88
C ASN A 236 16.32 14.87 -5.63
N THR A 237 16.97 15.75 -4.88
CA THR A 237 16.32 16.36 -3.70
C THR A 237 15.38 17.49 -4.12
N SER A 238 14.13 17.16 -4.40
CA SER A 238 13.07 18.16 -4.37
C SER A 238 12.74 18.48 -2.91
N THR A 239 13.49 19.38 -2.29
CA THR A 239 13.33 19.72 -0.86
C THR A 239 12.12 20.62 -0.56
N GLY A 240 11.21 20.76 -1.53
CA GLY A 240 10.14 21.75 -1.55
C GLY A 240 10.65 23.19 -1.65
N GLY A 241 10.06 23.99 -2.53
CA GLY A 241 10.26 25.43 -2.63
C GLY A 241 9.36 26.22 -1.68
N ASN A 242 9.55 27.54 -1.64
CA ASN A 242 8.71 28.46 -0.88
C ASN A 242 7.44 28.92 -1.64
N GLY A 243 7.05 28.18 -2.69
CA GLY A 243 5.85 28.43 -3.50
C GLY A 243 4.54 28.35 -2.70
N THR A 244 3.41 28.47 -3.39
CA THR A 244 2.09 28.42 -2.76
C THR A 244 1.24 27.29 -3.33
N PHE A 245 0.39 26.70 -2.47
CA PHE A 245 -0.73 25.86 -2.87
C PHE A 245 -2.05 26.50 -2.48
N THR A 246 -3.11 26.05 -3.14
CA THR A 246 -4.50 26.24 -2.71
C THR A 246 -5.08 24.90 -2.30
N TYR A 247 -6.16 24.94 -1.51
CA TYR A 247 -6.95 23.74 -1.21
C TYR A 247 -8.42 23.99 -1.50
N ARG A 248 -9.14 22.91 -1.85
CA ARG A 248 -10.61 22.91 -1.87
C ARG A 248 -11.14 21.64 -1.24
N MET A 249 -12.28 21.75 -0.58
CA MET A 249 -13.03 20.59 -0.09
C MET A 249 -13.83 19.98 -1.24
N LEU A 250 -13.78 18.66 -1.38
CA LEU A 250 -14.56 17.88 -2.34
C LEU A 250 -15.86 17.38 -1.73
N THR A 251 -15.90 17.23 -0.41
CA THR A 251 -17.10 16.94 0.36
C THR A 251 -17.43 18.10 1.29
N SER A 252 -18.59 18.06 1.93
CA SER A 252 -18.83 18.87 3.13
C SER A 252 -17.74 18.61 4.18
N ASN A 253 -17.39 19.62 4.97
CA ASN A 253 -16.53 19.45 6.14
C ASN A 253 -17.28 18.84 7.35
N GLN A 254 -18.58 18.55 7.18
CA GLN A 254 -19.40 17.77 8.09
C GLN A 254 -20.02 16.62 7.32
N MET A 255 -19.67 15.39 7.71
CA MET A 255 -20.16 14.18 7.06
C MET A 255 -20.85 13.29 8.09
N THR A 256 -21.92 12.63 7.67
CA THR A 256 -22.67 11.68 8.48
C THR A 256 -22.58 10.31 7.84
N GLY A 257 -22.36 9.26 8.63
CA GLY A 257 -22.37 7.88 8.17
C GLY A 257 -22.97 6.93 9.19
N PRO A 258 -23.22 5.66 8.82
CA PRO A 258 -23.69 4.65 9.75
C PRO A 258 -22.73 4.45 10.93
N GLN A 259 -23.26 4.12 12.10
CA GLN A 259 -22.44 3.66 13.23
C GLN A 259 -21.57 2.45 12.84
N GLY A 260 -20.35 2.38 13.38
CA GLY A 260 -19.38 1.32 13.05
C GLY A 260 -18.75 1.43 11.65
N SER A 261 -19.10 2.43 10.86
CA SER A 261 -18.51 2.65 9.53
C SER A 261 -17.34 3.63 9.56
N THR A 262 -16.63 3.70 8.44
CA THR A 262 -15.68 4.78 8.18
C THR A 262 -16.43 5.97 7.60
N ILE A 263 -16.29 7.15 8.22
CA ILE A 263 -16.76 8.42 7.66
C ILE A 263 -15.57 9.11 6.99
N THR A 264 -15.75 9.54 5.75
CA THR A 264 -14.69 10.15 4.94
C THR A 264 -15.01 11.58 4.59
N ILE A 265 -14.06 12.47 4.86
CA ILE A 265 -14.10 13.85 4.40
C ILE A 265 -12.96 14.04 3.42
N SER A 266 -13.26 14.54 2.22
CA SER A 266 -12.31 14.62 1.12
C SER A 266 -12.05 16.06 0.70
N GLY A 267 -10.81 16.35 0.36
CA GLY A 267 -10.39 17.59 -0.27
C GLY A 267 -9.27 17.33 -1.27
N GLU A 268 -8.77 18.39 -1.85
CA GLU A 268 -7.59 18.34 -2.71
C GLU A 268 -6.73 19.60 -2.51
N LEU A 269 -5.45 19.43 -2.78
CA LEU A 269 -4.44 20.49 -2.83
C LEU A 269 -4.00 20.69 -4.27
N GLN A 270 -3.81 21.94 -4.67
CA GLN A 270 -3.22 22.27 -5.96
C GLN A 270 -1.99 23.13 -5.76
N ASN A 271 -0.84 22.67 -6.28
CA ASN A 271 0.36 23.50 -6.35
C ASN A 271 0.40 24.23 -7.69
N ASN A 272 0.37 25.56 -7.64
CA ASN A 272 0.52 26.44 -8.80
C ASN A 272 1.73 27.37 -8.61
N GLY A 273 2.66 26.99 -7.73
CA GLY A 273 3.75 27.81 -7.23
C GLY A 273 5.01 27.85 -8.11
N GLY A 274 5.04 27.13 -9.24
CA GLY A 274 6.17 27.10 -10.16
C GLY A 274 7.35 26.25 -9.71
N SER A 275 7.19 25.51 -8.62
CA SER A 275 8.17 24.55 -8.07
C SER A 275 7.46 23.56 -7.16
N ASP A 276 7.97 22.34 -7.06
CA ASP A 276 7.52 21.38 -6.06
C ASP A 276 7.60 21.98 -4.66
N ILE A 277 6.66 21.65 -3.78
CA ILE A 277 6.64 22.13 -2.40
C ILE A 277 6.44 20.98 -1.43
N GLU A 278 6.92 21.13 -0.20
CA GLU A 278 6.64 20.18 0.88
C GLU A 278 5.41 20.65 1.65
N ILE A 279 4.38 19.80 1.72
CA ILE A 279 3.18 20.02 2.49
C ILE A 279 3.32 19.35 3.85
N ILE A 280 3.00 20.09 4.90
CA ILE A 280 2.78 19.56 6.25
C ILE A 280 1.27 19.57 6.52
N MET A 281 0.67 18.38 6.66
CA MET A 281 -0.71 18.19 7.11
C MET A 281 -0.71 17.78 8.58
N GLN A 282 -1.45 18.52 9.40
CA GLN A 282 -1.44 18.38 10.85
C GLN A 282 -2.82 18.29 11.45
N ARG A 283 -2.99 17.38 12.40
CA ARG A 283 -4.15 17.32 13.28
C ARG A 283 -3.82 18.09 14.56
N LEU A 284 -4.33 19.31 14.66
CA LEU A 284 -4.09 20.21 15.79
C LEU A 284 -4.97 19.89 16.99
N ILE A 285 -6.19 19.39 16.74
CA ILE A 285 -7.16 18.97 17.75
C ILE A 285 -7.80 17.69 17.25
N ASN A 286 -8.00 16.72 18.14
CA ASN A 286 -8.70 15.47 17.88
C ASN A 286 -9.70 15.19 19.03
N ASP A 287 -10.85 15.86 18.97
CA ASP A 287 -11.93 15.77 19.96
C ASP A 287 -12.96 14.76 19.46
N ILE A 288 -12.73 13.48 19.79
CA ILE A 288 -13.52 12.36 19.27
C ILE A 288 -14.07 11.48 20.40
N PRO A 289 -15.21 10.81 20.17
CA PRO A 289 -15.80 9.88 21.12
C PRO A 289 -14.88 8.71 21.48
N SER A 290 -15.15 8.08 22.62
CA SER A 290 -14.42 6.89 23.04
C SER A 290 -14.61 5.74 22.04
N GLY A 291 -13.51 5.08 21.68
CA GLY A 291 -13.50 3.99 20.70
C GLY A 291 -13.46 4.45 19.24
N TRP A 292 -13.57 5.75 18.95
CA TRP A 292 -13.30 6.27 17.62
C TRP A 292 -11.79 6.45 17.44
N SER A 293 -11.36 6.44 16.18
CA SER A 293 -10.02 6.88 15.79
C SER A 293 -10.08 7.69 14.50
N THR A 294 -9.03 8.46 14.22
CA THR A 294 -8.96 9.29 13.01
C THR A 294 -7.65 9.08 12.29
N SER A 295 -7.64 9.25 10.97
CA SER A 295 -6.43 9.13 10.14
C SER A 295 -6.35 10.30 9.15
N LEU A 296 -5.15 10.86 9.04
CA LEU A 296 -4.76 11.77 7.97
C LEU A 296 -4.37 10.91 6.77
N CYS A 297 -4.94 11.18 5.60
CA CYS A 297 -4.55 10.52 4.36
C CYS A 297 -4.30 11.55 3.27
N ALA A 298 -3.15 11.51 2.64
CA ALA A 298 -2.84 12.36 1.48
C ALA A 298 -2.16 11.50 0.41
N ASP A 299 -0.83 11.53 0.37
CA ASP A 299 -0.01 10.66 -0.45
C ASP A 299 -0.06 9.19 0.01
N VAL A 300 -0.18 8.98 1.32
CA VAL A 300 -0.48 7.70 1.96
C VAL A 300 -1.51 7.90 3.07
N CYS A 301 -2.08 6.80 3.58
CA CYS A 301 -2.87 6.83 4.80
C CYS A 301 -1.99 6.58 6.02
N TYR A 302 -1.97 7.56 6.92
CA TYR A 302 -1.12 7.56 8.09
C TYR A 302 -1.80 6.91 9.29
N GLN A 303 -0.98 6.48 10.25
CA GLN A 303 -1.46 5.83 11.46
C GLN A 303 -2.33 6.75 12.30
N THR A 304 -3.22 6.18 13.10
CA THR A 304 -4.26 6.97 13.79
C THR A 304 -3.71 7.89 14.87
N PHE A 305 -2.48 7.64 15.35
CA PHE A 305 -1.78 8.45 16.33
C PHE A 305 -0.86 9.52 15.72
N GLU A 306 -0.73 9.58 14.39
CA GLU A 306 0.12 10.58 13.73
C GLU A 306 -0.61 11.93 13.66
N ASP A 307 -0.04 12.95 14.28
CA ASP A 307 -0.61 14.30 14.30
C ASP A 307 0.05 15.25 13.28
N SER A 308 1.17 14.85 12.66
CA SER A 308 1.89 15.65 11.67
C SER A 308 2.46 14.76 10.59
N VAL A 309 2.08 15.00 9.34
CA VAL A 309 2.49 14.19 8.18
C VAL A 309 3.00 15.09 7.06
N HIS A 310 3.99 14.59 6.33
CA HIS A 310 4.77 15.36 5.35
C HIS A 310 4.75 14.64 4.00
N PHE A 311 4.58 15.40 2.93
CA PHE A 311 4.66 14.89 1.56
C PHE A 311 5.03 16.00 0.57
N ILE A 312 5.63 15.61 -0.55
CA ILE A 312 5.92 16.53 -1.66
C ILE A 312 4.69 16.65 -2.55
N LEU A 313 4.31 17.90 -2.86
CA LEU A 313 3.31 18.25 -3.86
C LEU A 313 4.04 18.85 -5.07
N PRO A 314 4.19 18.09 -6.18
CA PRO A 314 4.89 18.57 -7.36
C PRO A 314 4.22 19.79 -7.99
N ASP A 315 4.98 20.61 -8.71
CA ASP A 315 4.43 21.76 -9.44
C ASP A 315 3.35 21.33 -10.45
N GLY A 316 2.26 22.09 -10.52
CA GLY A 316 1.11 21.81 -11.38
C GLY A 316 0.29 20.57 -10.99
N TYR A 317 0.64 19.87 -9.91
CA TYR A 317 -0.04 18.64 -9.50
C TYR A 317 -1.24 18.89 -8.57
N LEU A 318 -2.23 18.00 -8.67
CA LEU A 318 -3.39 17.94 -7.79
C LEU A 318 -3.26 16.73 -6.85
N GLN A 319 -3.20 16.97 -5.55
CA GLN A 319 -3.13 15.91 -4.54
C GLN A 319 -4.45 15.81 -3.77
N PRO A 320 -5.24 14.74 -3.96
CA PRO A 320 -6.38 14.48 -3.08
C PRO A 320 -5.89 14.16 -1.67
N PHE A 321 -6.69 14.56 -0.69
CA PHE A 321 -6.52 14.15 0.70
C PHE A 321 -7.86 13.73 1.29
N HIS A 322 -7.80 12.84 2.27
CA HIS A 322 -8.93 12.36 3.04
C HIS A 322 -8.63 12.49 4.54
N PHE A 323 -9.65 12.85 5.29
CA PHE A 323 -9.68 12.72 6.73
C PHE A 323 -10.71 11.65 7.07
N TYR A 324 -10.25 10.56 7.68
CA TYR A 324 -11.11 9.45 8.09
C TYR A 324 -11.47 9.56 9.56
N PHE A 325 -12.73 9.31 9.88
CA PHE A 325 -13.18 8.89 11.20
C PHE A 325 -13.55 7.41 11.13
N PHE A 326 -12.84 6.58 11.88
CA PHE A 326 -13.20 5.18 12.13
C PHE A 326 -14.11 5.18 13.35
N THR A 327 -15.40 4.88 13.14
CA THR A 327 -16.40 5.03 14.19
C THR A 327 -16.68 3.70 14.88
N SER A 328 -17.01 3.76 16.17
CA SER A 328 -17.55 2.63 16.92
C SER A 328 -19.07 2.55 16.78
N MET A 329 -19.67 1.52 17.38
CA MET A 329 -21.13 1.43 17.50
C MET A 329 -21.66 2.51 18.46
N GLY A 330 -22.75 3.18 18.09
CA GLY A 330 -23.34 4.27 18.86
C GLY A 330 -23.51 5.56 18.06
N LEU A 331 -24.46 6.41 18.50
CA LEU A 331 -24.73 7.71 17.90
C LEU A 331 -23.88 8.77 18.58
N ASP A 332 -22.98 9.39 17.84
CA ASP A 332 -22.02 10.33 18.38
C ASP A 332 -21.48 11.29 17.31
N THR A 333 -20.72 12.29 17.74
CA THR A 333 -20.09 13.30 16.88
C THR A 333 -18.64 13.52 17.30
N GLY A 334 -17.73 13.30 16.36
CA GLY A 334 -16.32 13.66 16.50
C GLY A 334 -15.96 14.93 15.72
N MET A 335 -14.97 15.66 16.21
CA MET A 335 -14.40 16.84 15.57
C MET A 335 -12.87 16.76 15.56
N ALA A 336 -12.27 17.14 14.45
CA ALA A 336 -10.84 17.39 14.38
C ALA A 336 -10.54 18.74 13.75
N ARG A 337 -9.46 19.39 14.19
CA ARG A 337 -8.94 20.61 13.57
C ARG A 337 -7.70 20.26 12.76
N VAL A 338 -7.76 20.49 11.46
CA VAL A 338 -6.70 20.16 10.51
C VAL A 338 -6.02 21.43 10.01
N ARG A 339 -4.69 21.41 9.92
CA ARG A 339 -3.86 22.44 9.31
C ARG A 339 -3.11 21.86 8.12
N LEU A 340 -3.12 22.57 7.00
CA LEU A 340 -2.31 22.30 5.81
C LEU A 340 -1.36 23.48 5.64
N MET A 341 -0.05 23.26 5.50
CA MET A 341 0.91 24.35 5.26
C MET A 341 2.03 23.93 4.32
N ASN A 342 2.67 24.92 3.70
CA ASN A 342 3.97 24.73 3.07
C ASN A 342 5.06 24.78 4.15
N ALA A 343 5.91 23.75 4.22
CA ALA A 343 7.00 23.62 5.20
C ALA A 343 8.01 24.80 5.17
N ARG A 344 8.15 25.48 4.03
CA ARG A 344 9.08 26.61 3.81
C ARG A 344 8.39 27.96 3.61
N ASN A 345 7.06 27.99 3.65
CA ASN A 345 6.28 29.21 3.55
C ASN A 345 5.12 29.19 4.56
N ASN A 346 5.43 29.56 5.80
CA ASN A 346 4.47 29.55 6.91
C ASN A 346 3.24 30.45 6.67
N SER A 347 3.32 31.42 5.74
CA SER A 347 2.19 32.28 5.38
C SER A 347 1.17 31.56 4.48
N ASN A 348 1.59 30.54 3.74
CA ASN A 348 0.70 29.69 2.96
C ASN A 348 0.25 28.50 3.82
N SER A 349 -0.74 28.79 4.65
CA SER A 349 -1.27 27.87 5.66
C SER A 349 -2.80 28.01 5.75
N TYR A 350 -3.49 26.88 5.78
CA TYR A 350 -4.94 26.78 5.86
C TYR A 350 -5.32 25.93 7.06
N THR A 351 -6.27 26.40 7.87
CA THR A 351 -6.78 25.66 9.03
C THR A 351 -8.29 25.59 8.98
N PHE A 352 -8.84 24.40 9.17
CA PHE A 352 -10.27 24.15 9.14
C PHE A 352 -10.66 23.04 10.11
N ASN A 353 -11.94 23.02 10.49
CA ASN A 353 -12.50 21.94 11.31
C ASN A 353 -13.23 20.94 10.40
N VAL A 354 -13.12 19.67 10.75
CA VAL A 354 -13.84 18.55 10.14
C VAL A 354 -14.68 17.83 11.18
N PHE A 355 -15.87 17.36 10.82
CA PHE A 355 -16.82 16.74 11.73
C PHE A 355 -17.36 15.42 11.16
N GLY A 356 -17.25 14.35 11.93
CA GLY A 356 -17.87 13.05 11.64
C GLY A 356 -19.04 12.80 12.58
N ARG A 357 -20.20 12.44 12.05
CA ARG A 357 -21.40 12.11 12.84
C ARG A 357 -21.89 10.71 12.51
N THR A 358 -22.17 9.90 13.51
CA THR A 358 -22.87 8.63 13.28
C THR A 358 -24.37 8.82 13.32
N ASN A 359 -25.08 8.20 12.39
CA ASN A 359 -26.53 8.07 12.43
C ASN A 359 -26.93 6.64 12.79
N GLY A 360 -28.13 6.51 13.36
CA GLY A 360 -28.77 5.21 13.49
C GLY A 360 -29.18 4.77 12.10
N GLN A 361 -29.37 3.47 11.86
CA GLN A 361 -30.03 3.06 10.61
C GLN A 361 -31.36 3.80 10.50
N ILE A 362 -31.41 4.80 9.62
CA ILE A 362 -32.63 5.56 9.34
C ILE A 362 -33.41 4.68 8.35
N THR A 363 -34.28 3.81 8.86
CA THR A 363 -35.48 3.40 8.13
C THR A 363 -36.46 4.56 8.18
N SER A 364 -36.24 5.60 7.39
CA SER A 364 -37.19 6.67 7.16
C SER A 364 -36.93 7.22 5.77
N VAL A 365 -37.90 6.96 4.92
CA VAL A 365 -38.04 7.49 3.57
C VAL A 365 -38.07 9.01 3.66
N ASP A 366 -36.98 9.64 3.24
CA ASP A 366 -37.07 10.97 2.62
C ASP A 366 -36.52 10.81 1.20
N GLU A 367 -37.47 10.76 0.27
CA GLU A 367 -37.23 10.68 -1.17
C GLU A 367 -36.55 11.97 -1.63
N SER A 368 -35.23 12.03 -1.57
CA SER A 368 -34.43 12.62 -2.63
C SER A 368 -32.94 12.33 -2.45
N GLN A 369 -32.45 11.52 -3.40
CA GLN A 369 -31.05 11.25 -3.72
C GLN A 369 -30.37 10.10 -2.97
N MET A 370 -29.97 9.12 -3.80
CA MET A 370 -29.11 7.97 -3.54
C MET A 370 -29.81 6.76 -2.93
N GLN A 371 -30.51 6.02 -3.80
CA GLN A 371 -30.84 4.62 -3.58
C GLN A 371 -29.52 3.84 -3.41
N GLU A 372 -29.26 3.29 -2.22
CA GLU A 372 -28.17 2.35 -2.03
C GLU A 372 -28.36 1.18 -3.02
N GLU A 373 -27.40 0.96 -3.92
CA GLU A 373 -27.46 -0.18 -4.84
C GLU A 373 -27.39 -1.47 -4.00
N LEU A 374 -28.52 -2.22 -3.92
CA LEU A 374 -28.63 -3.51 -3.22
C LEU A 374 -27.66 -4.57 -3.79
N PHE A 375 -27.17 -4.35 -5.01
CA PHE A 375 -26.16 -5.18 -5.63
C PHE A 375 -25.30 -4.37 -6.61
N SER A 376 -24.07 -4.80 -6.81
CA SER A 376 -23.14 -4.21 -7.77
C SER A 376 -22.71 -5.22 -8.84
N LEU A 377 -22.32 -4.71 -10.00
CA LEU A 377 -21.96 -5.49 -11.19
C LEU A 377 -20.50 -5.24 -11.58
N TYR A 378 -19.68 -6.29 -11.64
CA TYR A 378 -18.27 -6.20 -12.02
C TYR A 378 -17.80 -7.34 -12.93
N PRO A 379 -16.91 -7.10 -13.90
CA PRO A 379 -16.48 -5.78 -14.35
C PRO A 379 -17.63 -5.05 -15.07
N ASN A 380 -17.60 -3.72 -15.09
CA ASN A 380 -18.52 -2.90 -15.86
C ASN A 380 -17.76 -1.70 -16.44
N PRO A 381 -17.45 -1.65 -17.76
CA PRO A 381 -17.94 -2.53 -18.82
C PRO A 381 -17.48 -4.00 -18.71
N ALA A 382 -18.39 -4.92 -19.03
CA ALA A 382 -18.22 -6.36 -18.94
C ALA A 382 -17.95 -6.99 -20.31
N ARG A 383 -17.19 -8.09 -20.33
CA ARG A 383 -16.98 -8.93 -21.52
C ARG A 383 -16.98 -10.40 -21.12
N GLY A 384 -17.82 -11.20 -21.76
CA GLY A 384 -17.94 -12.64 -21.51
C GLY A 384 -18.64 -12.99 -20.19
N PHE A 385 -18.36 -12.31 -19.09
CA PHE A 385 -19.03 -12.54 -17.81
C PHE A 385 -19.26 -11.24 -17.03
N VAL A 386 -20.22 -11.26 -16.11
CA VAL A 386 -20.42 -10.25 -15.07
C VAL A 386 -20.64 -10.95 -13.73
N GLN A 387 -20.00 -10.45 -12.69
CA GLN A 387 -20.17 -10.84 -11.31
C GLN A 387 -21.13 -9.89 -10.62
N ILE A 388 -22.00 -10.47 -9.80
CA ILE A 388 -23.04 -9.79 -9.06
C ILE A 388 -22.73 -9.96 -7.58
N PHE A 389 -22.49 -8.83 -6.94
CA PHE A 389 -22.28 -8.75 -5.51
C PHE A 389 -23.56 -8.21 -4.89
N ALA A 390 -24.41 -9.09 -4.37
CA ALA A 390 -25.63 -8.68 -3.69
C ALA A 390 -25.40 -8.63 -2.18
N LYS A 391 -25.82 -7.54 -1.52
CA LYS A 391 -25.83 -7.45 -0.06
C LYS A 391 -27.04 -8.24 0.45
N GLY A 392 -26.83 -9.49 0.85
CA GLY A 392 -27.87 -10.37 1.39
C GLY A 392 -27.30 -11.54 2.18
N ASN A 393 -28.12 -12.18 3.02
CA ASN A 393 -27.72 -13.38 3.76
C ASN A 393 -27.56 -14.56 2.78
N SER A 394 -26.55 -15.41 2.98
CA SER A 394 -26.39 -16.62 2.20
C SER A 394 -27.63 -17.51 2.35
N GLY A 395 -28.16 -18.02 1.23
CA GLY A 395 -29.38 -18.85 1.23
C GLY A 395 -30.66 -18.17 0.73
N GLU A 396 -30.66 -16.86 0.45
CA GLU A 396 -31.82 -16.17 -0.13
C GLU A 396 -32.01 -16.45 -1.63
N LYS A 397 -33.28 -16.49 -2.07
CA LYS A 397 -33.65 -16.71 -3.47
C LYS A 397 -33.39 -15.44 -4.28
N LEU A 398 -32.54 -15.56 -5.29
CA LEU A 398 -32.16 -14.50 -6.20
C LEU A 398 -32.85 -14.66 -7.56
N ASN A 399 -33.53 -13.63 -8.02
CA ASN A 399 -34.06 -13.54 -9.39
C ASN A 399 -33.47 -12.29 -10.05
N LEU A 400 -32.61 -12.49 -11.05
CA LEU A 400 -31.99 -11.40 -11.80
C LEU A 400 -32.42 -11.43 -13.26
N ASP A 401 -32.83 -10.27 -13.77
CA ASP A 401 -33.05 -10.05 -15.20
C ASP A 401 -32.04 -9.04 -15.76
N LEU A 402 -31.41 -9.34 -16.89
CA LEU A 402 -30.72 -8.35 -17.71
C LEU A 402 -31.68 -7.87 -18.80
N LEU A 403 -32.03 -6.59 -18.76
CA LEU A 403 -32.93 -5.92 -19.71
C LEU A 403 -32.10 -5.16 -20.74
N ASP A 404 -32.46 -5.21 -22.02
CA ASP A 404 -31.86 -4.35 -23.04
C ASP A 404 -32.34 -2.89 -22.90
N ALA A 405 -31.81 -2.00 -23.75
CA ALA A 405 -32.18 -0.59 -23.74
C ALA A 405 -33.66 -0.31 -24.11
N GLN A 406 -34.41 -1.30 -24.58
CA GLN A 406 -35.84 -1.23 -24.83
C GLN A 406 -36.67 -1.84 -23.69
N GLY A 407 -36.02 -2.33 -22.63
CA GLY A 407 -36.66 -2.96 -21.48
C GLY A 407 -37.07 -4.42 -21.71
N LYS A 408 -36.59 -5.06 -22.78
CA LYS A 408 -36.84 -6.49 -23.03
C LYS A 408 -35.80 -7.32 -22.31
N ILE A 409 -36.22 -8.40 -21.68
CA ILE A 409 -35.32 -9.35 -20.99
C ILE A 409 -34.42 -10.03 -22.03
N ALA A 410 -33.12 -9.77 -21.94
CA ALA A 410 -32.07 -10.38 -22.73
C ALA A 410 -31.50 -11.64 -22.07
N LEU A 411 -31.46 -11.69 -20.74
CA LEU A 411 -31.05 -12.85 -19.95
C LEU A 411 -31.77 -12.85 -18.61
N SER A 412 -32.16 -14.03 -18.11
CA SER A 412 -32.72 -14.18 -16.76
C SER A 412 -32.00 -15.30 -16.03
N HIS A 413 -31.72 -15.09 -14.75
CA HIS A 413 -31.07 -16.05 -13.87
C HIS A 413 -31.85 -16.17 -12.55
N SER A 414 -32.15 -17.39 -12.15
CA SER A 414 -32.80 -17.68 -10.86
C SER A 414 -31.98 -18.70 -10.08
N GLY A 415 -31.69 -18.42 -8.81
CA GLY A 415 -30.84 -19.27 -7.99
C GLY A 415 -30.88 -18.92 -6.51
N ILE A 416 -29.95 -19.50 -5.74
CA ILE A 416 -29.69 -19.17 -4.34
C ILE A 416 -28.35 -18.45 -4.29
N LEU A 417 -28.26 -17.32 -3.58
CA LEU A 417 -27.00 -16.58 -3.41
C LEU A 417 -25.93 -17.46 -2.75
N PRO A 418 -24.84 -17.81 -3.45
CA PRO A 418 -23.70 -18.51 -2.85
C PRO A 418 -22.76 -17.47 -2.24
N ASN A 419 -22.65 -17.43 -0.92
CA ASN A 419 -21.66 -16.68 -0.12
C ASN A 419 -21.10 -15.40 -0.80
N SER A 420 -22.01 -14.52 -1.24
CA SER A 420 -21.80 -13.12 -1.67
C SER A 420 -21.46 -12.83 -3.15
N ILE A 421 -21.13 -13.80 -4.01
CA ILE A 421 -20.76 -13.53 -5.42
C ILE A 421 -21.43 -14.51 -6.38
N LEU A 422 -22.24 -14.00 -7.32
CA LEU A 422 -22.78 -14.78 -8.43
C LEU A 422 -22.13 -14.35 -9.75
N ARG A 423 -21.49 -15.30 -10.45
CA ARG A 423 -20.97 -15.06 -11.80
C ARG A 423 -22.00 -15.48 -12.85
N ILE A 424 -22.29 -14.58 -13.78
CA ILE A 424 -23.20 -14.79 -14.91
C ILE A 424 -22.42 -14.68 -16.21
N ASP A 425 -22.58 -15.69 -17.06
CA ASP A 425 -22.08 -15.66 -18.44
C ASP A 425 -22.96 -14.71 -19.28
N ILE A 426 -22.32 -13.75 -19.95
CA ILE A 426 -22.93 -12.77 -20.84
C ILE A 426 -22.32 -12.82 -22.23
N SER A 427 -21.61 -13.90 -22.58
CA SER A 427 -20.88 -14.02 -23.85
C SER A 427 -21.79 -13.93 -25.08
N ASP A 428 -23.07 -14.29 -24.92
CA ASP A 428 -24.08 -14.25 -25.98
C ASP A 428 -24.81 -12.90 -26.10
N LEU A 429 -24.54 -11.95 -25.19
CA LEU A 429 -25.15 -10.62 -25.26
C LEU A 429 -24.42 -9.76 -26.30
N SER A 430 -25.19 -9.11 -27.17
CA SER A 430 -24.64 -8.14 -28.11
C SER A 430 -24.06 -6.92 -27.36
N PRO A 431 -22.95 -6.32 -27.82
CA PRO A 431 -22.41 -5.12 -27.20
C PRO A 431 -23.44 -4.00 -27.11
N GLY A 432 -23.57 -3.37 -25.95
CA GLY A 432 -24.64 -2.41 -25.69
C GLY A 432 -24.87 -2.12 -24.21
N ILE A 433 -25.86 -1.28 -23.95
CA ILE A 433 -26.30 -0.95 -22.59
C ILE A 433 -27.42 -1.89 -22.19
N TYR A 434 -27.25 -2.50 -21.02
CA TYR A 434 -28.24 -3.34 -20.37
C TYR A 434 -28.53 -2.80 -18.97
N PHE A 435 -29.66 -3.20 -18.41
CA PHE A 435 -30.10 -2.89 -17.06
C PHE A 435 -30.31 -4.19 -16.31
N ALA A 436 -29.43 -4.50 -15.36
CA ALA A 436 -29.62 -5.62 -14.48
C ALA A 436 -30.66 -5.25 -13.43
N ARG A 437 -31.67 -6.09 -13.23
CA ARG A 437 -32.75 -5.90 -12.28
C ARG A 437 -32.75 -7.03 -11.28
N LEU A 438 -32.71 -6.67 -10.00
CA LEU A 438 -32.80 -7.57 -8.85
C LEU A 438 -33.86 -7.04 -7.89
N GLY A 439 -35.02 -7.72 -7.81
CA GLY A 439 -36.17 -7.18 -7.09
C GLY A 439 -36.62 -5.83 -7.68
N GLU A 440 -36.68 -4.79 -6.84
CA GLU A 440 -36.99 -3.42 -7.27
C GLU A 440 -35.76 -2.60 -7.68
N THR A 441 -34.55 -3.13 -7.48
CA THR A 441 -33.30 -2.42 -7.77
C THR A 441 -32.83 -2.70 -9.19
N VAL A 442 -32.35 -1.65 -9.85
CA VAL A 442 -31.80 -1.72 -11.21
C VAL A 442 -30.41 -1.10 -11.22
N SER A 443 -29.42 -1.78 -11.80
CA SER A 443 -28.08 -1.25 -12.03
C SER A 443 -27.71 -1.36 -13.52
N ARG A 444 -26.95 -0.38 -14.01
CA ARG A 444 -26.58 -0.28 -15.43
C ARG A 444 -25.38 -1.17 -15.72
N LEU A 445 -25.48 -2.02 -16.74
CA LEU A 445 -24.40 -2.85 -17.27
C LEU A 445 -24.03 -2.40 -18.69
N ILE A 446 -22.74 -2.26 -18.98
CA ILE A 446 -22.22 -2.02 -20.34
C ILE A 446 -21.57 -3.31 -20.80
N VAL A 447 -22.05 -3.91 -21.89
CA VAL A 447 -21.45 -5.11 -22.51
C VAL A 447 -20.59 -4.67 -23.70
N ARG A 448 -19.37 -5.20 -23.80
CA ARG A 448 -18.40 -4.90 -24.87
C ARG A 448 -18.09 -6.08 -25.79
#